data_AF-A0A2G1WHH3-F1
#
_entry.id   AF-A0A2G1WHH3-F1
#
_cell.length_a   1.000
_cell.length_b   1.000
_cell.length_c   1.000
_cell.angle_alpha   90.00
_cell.angle_beta   90.00
_cell.angle_gamma   90.00
#
_symmetry.space_group_name_H-M   'P 1'
#
loop_
_entity.id
_entity.type
_entity.pdbx_description
1 polymer ?
#
loop_
_entity_poly.entity_id
_entity_poly.type
_entity_poly.pdbx_seq_one_letter_code
_entity_poly.pdbx_strand_id
1 'polypeptide(L)'
;MTSEQSNTERHLNGCDDTTDPEADPDCIRRRLLHQAARIERREVEEALSKLEARDNLTDEQRRTIRVLGDTLAWRLMANFELSLKQRSQDSKEGARAVARLFNLVPESHSNDGKS
;
A
#
# COMPACT_ATOMS: atom_id res chain seq x y z
N MET A 1 1.82 9.82 36.78
CA MET A 1 1.10 10.63 35.77
C MET A 1 1.32 9.97 34.43
N THR A 2 0.22 9.61 33.78
CA THR A 2 0.10 8.64 32.69
C THR A 2 0.04 9.32 31.32
N SER A 3 0.82 8.76 30.40
CA SER A 3 0.56 8.64 28.96
C SER A 3 0.36 9.93 28.12
N GLU A 4 1.47 10.50 27.66
CA GLU A 4 1.52 11.29 26.41
C GLU A 4 1.89 10.37 25.23
N GLN A 5 0.96 9.50 24.83
CA GLN A 5 1.02 8.78 23.57
C GLN A 5 -0.34 8.88 22.92
N SER A 6 -0.55 9.90 22.08
CA SER A 6 -1.61 9.94 21.05
C SER A 6 -1.59 11.29 20.35
N ASN A 7 -0.58 11.60 19.52
CA ASN A 7 -0.79 12.66 18.53
C ASN A 7 0.11 12.65 17.29
N THR A 8 0.54 11.48 16.81
CA THR A 8 1.34 11.39 15.57
C THR A 8 0.76 10.45 14.51
N GLU A 9 -0.48 9.96 14.69
CA GLU A 9 -1.14 9.05 13.74
C GLU A 9 -2.30 9.68 12.96
N ARG A 10 -2.38 11.02 12.89
CA ARG A 10 -3.52 11.72 12.26
C ARG A 10 -3.22 12.50 10.99
N HIS A 11 -2.19 12.16 10.23
CA HIS A 11 -1.86 12.92 9.01
C HIS A 11 -1.34 12.08 7.82
N LEU A 12 -1.89 10.88 7.60
CA LEU A 12 -1.72 10.14 6.32
C LEU A 12 -2.88 10.36 5.33
N ASN A 13 -3.84 11.22 5.65
CA ASN A 13 -4.90 11.63 4.70
C ASN A 13 -4.44 12.79 3.81
N GLY A 14 -3.31 12.62 3.13
CA GLY A 14 -2.83 13.56 2.11
C GLY A 14 -3.47 13.30 0.74
N CYS A 15 -4.80 13.26 0.68
CA CYS A 15 -5.59 13.25 -0.53
C CYS A 15 -6.71 14.27 -0.28
N ASP A 16 -6.34 15.54 -0.34
CA ASP A 16 -7.17 16.67 0.09
C ASP A 16 -8.41 16.83 -0.82
N ASP A 17 -9.49 17.26 -0.17
CA ASP A 17 -10.91 17.00 -0.43
C ASP A 17 -11.55 17.82 -1.57
N THR A 18 -10.93 17.94 -2.76
CA THR A 18 -11.51 18.78 -3.84
C THR A 18 -11.50 18.19 -5.24
N THR A 19 -11.01 16.97 -5.41
CA THR A 19 -11.10 16.24 -6.70
C THR A 19 -11.62 14.85 -6.41
N ASP A 20 -12.59 14.37 -7.20
CA ASP A 20 -13.12 13.00 -7.16
C ASP A 20 -12.01 11.99 -6.77
N PRO A 21 -11.96 11.53 -5.50
CA PRO A 21 -10.85 10.74 -4.95
C PRO A 21 -10.74 9.37 -5.64
N GLU A 22 -11.76 9.01 -6.43
CA GLU A 22 -11.80 7.81 -7.23
C GLU A 22 -10.92 7.89 -8.49
N ALA A 23 -10.40 9.08 -8.84
CA ALA A 23 -9.73 9.31 -10.12
C ALA A 23 -8.39 10.06 -10.06
N ASP A 24 -7.85 10.42 -8.89
CA ASP A 24 -6.49 11.00 -8.81
C ASP A 24 -5.41 9.90 -8.86
N PRO A 25 -4.65 9.77 -9.97
CA PRO A 25 -3.64 8.72 -10.13
C PRO A 25 -2.52 8.82 -9.09
N ASP A 26 -2.19 10.02 -8.62
CA ASP A 26 -1.13 10.21 -7.62
C ASP A 26 -1.57 9.77 -6.22
N CYS A 27 -2.84 9.97 -5.87
CA CYS A 27 -3.43 9.43 -4.63
C CYS A 27 -3.50 7.91 -4.66
N ILE A 28 -3.99 7.32 -5.76
CA ILE A 28 -4.03 5.85 -5.93
C ILE A 28 -2.61 5.25 -5.89
N ARG A 29 -1.64 5.88 -6.56
CA ARG A 29 -0.23 5.45 -6.51
C ARG A 29 0.32 5.44 -5.10
N ARG A 30 0.08 6.48 -4.31
CA ARG A 30 0.54 6.55 -2.91
C ARG A 30 -0.11 5.47 -2.04
N ARG A 31 -1.42 5.23 -2.19
CA ARG A 31 -2.13 4.17 -1.48
C ARG A 31 -1.61 2.78 -1.85
N LEU A 32 -1.38 2.54 -3.14
CA LEU A 32 -0.81 1.29 -3.66
C LEU A 32 0.57 1.01 -3.05
N LEU A 33 1.47 2.00 -3.08
CA LEU A 33 2.82 1.88 -2.51
C LEU A 33 2.78 1.58 -1.01
N HIS A 34 1.91 2.26 -0.27
CA HIS A 34 1.75 2.02 1.16
C HIS A 34 1.21 0.62 1.47
N GLN A 35 0.25 0.13 0.68
CA GLN A 35 -0.26 -1.23 0.81
C GLN A 35 0.79 -2.28 0.46
N ALA A 36 1.54 -2.08 -0.63
CA ALA A 36 2.64 -2.96 -1.01
C ALA A 36 3.69 -3.08 0.09
N ALA A 37 4.15 -1.95 0.66
CA ALA A 37 5.11 -1.94 1.76
C ALA A 37 4.58 -2.63 3.04
N ARG A 38 3.28 -2.51 3.32
CA ARG A 38 2.64 -3.22 4.45
C ARG A 38 2.62 -4.73 4.24
N ILE A 39 2.27 -5.17 3.03
CA ILE A 39 2.25 -6.60 2.67
C ILE A 39 3.68 -7.15 2.72
N GLU A 40 4.63 -6.50 2.03
CA GLU A 40 6.03 -6.90 2.02
C GLU A 40 6.57 -7.12 3.44
N ARG A 41 6.39 -6.14 4.33
CA ARG A 41 6.85 -6.24 5.72
C ARG A 41 6.24 -7.46 6.42
N ARG A 42 4.91 -7.62 6.33
CA ARG A 42 4.21 -8.75 6.98
C ARG A 42 4.72 -10.09 6.46
N GLU A 43 4.83 -10.25 5.15
CA GLU A 43 5.23 -11.52 4.55
C GLU A 43 6.71 -11.83 4.80
N VAL A 44 7.58 -10.83 4.81
CA VAL A 44 9.00 -10.98 5.18
C VAL A 44 9.14 -11.37 6.65
N GLU A 45 8.41 -10.72 7.55
CA GLU A 45 8.40 -11.07 8.99
C GLU A 45 7.86 -12.49 9.21
N GLU A 46 6.80 -12.87 8.52
CA GLU A 46 6.23 -14.23 8.59
C GLU A 46 7.21 -15.28 8.04
N ALA A 47 7.89 -14.99 6.93
CA ALA A 47 8.91 -15.87 6.36
C ALA A 47 10.10 -16.04 7.30
N LEU A 48 10.61 -14.95 7.88
CA LEU A 48 11.69 -14.99 8.87
C LEU A 48 11.27 -15.82 10.08
N SER A 49 10.09 -15.57 10.64
CA SER A 49 9.56 -16.31 11.79
C SER A 49 9.47 -17.82 11.52
N LYS A 50 8.93 -18.21 10.36
CA LYS A 50 8.81 -19.63 9.98
C LYS A 50 10.16 -20.31 9.74
N LEU A 51 11.13 -19.58 9.22
CA LEU A 51 12.47 -20.11 8.95
C LEU A 51 13.29 -20.22 10.24
N GLU A 52 13.23 -19.21 11.11
CA GLU A 52 13.88 -19.21 12.42
C GLU A 52 13.33 -20.31 13.35
N ALA A 53 12.06 -20.68 13.20
CA ALA A 53 11.48 -21.80 13.93
C ALA A 53 12.06 -23.16 13.51
N ARG A 54 12.70 -23.26 12.34
CA ARG A 54 13.31 -24.50 11.85
C ARG A 54 14.79 -24.57 12.17
N ASP A 55 15.50 -23.45 12.01
CA ASP A 55 16.92 -23.33 12.32
C ASP A 55 17.28 -21.86 12.55
N ASN A 56 18.33 -21.60 13.33
CA ASN A 56 18.76 -20.23 13.57
C ASN A 56 19.33 -19.62 12.29
N LEU A 57 18.65 -18.61 11.76
CA LEU A 57 19.14 -17.88 10.60
C LEU A 57 20.39 -17.07 10.96
N THR A 58 21.32 -17.00 10.01
CA THR A 58 22.41 -16.01 10.07
C THR A 58 21.89 -14.64 9.66
N ASP A 59 22.58 -13.58 10.07
CA ASP A 59 22.21 -12.22 9.67
C ASP A 59 22.25 -12.02 8.15
N GLU A 60 23.13 -12.74 7.45
CA GLU A 60 23.20 -12.71 5.99
C GLU A 60 21.98 -13.38 5.33
N GLN A 61 21.49 -14.49 5.89
CA GLN A 61 20.26 -15.13 5.43
C GLN A 61 19.04 -14.23 5.70
N ARG A 62 18.97 -13.61 6.89
CA ARG A 62 17.92 -12.62 7.20
C ARG A 62 17.93 -11.47 6.20
N ARG A 63 19.13 -10.94 5.88
CA ARG A 63 19.31 -9.89 4.88
C ARG A 63 18.85 -10.33 3.50
N THR A 64 19.24 -11.54 3.08
CA THR A 64 18.84 -12.12 1.79
C THR A 64 17.32 -12.20 1.65
N ILE A 65 16.61 -12.63 2.69
CA ILE A 65 15.14 -12.72 2.68
C ILE A 65 14.50 -11.33 2.56
N ARG A 66 15.03 -10.33 3.28
CA ARG A 66 14.56 -8.93 3.19
C ARG A 66 14.77 -8.36 1.78
N VAL A 67 15.95 -8.56 1.20
CA VAL A 67 16.27 -8.11 -0.17
C VAL A 67 15.37 -8.80 -1.20
N LEU A 68 15.09 -10.09 -1.00
CA LEU A 68 14.17 -10.83 -1.87
C LEU A 68 12.74 -10.24 -1.79
N GLY A 69 12.24 -9.96 -0.58
CA GLY A 69 10.94 -9.33 -0.37
C GLY A 69 10.81 -7.98 -1.09
N ASP A 70 11.78 -7.09 -0.86
CA ASP A 70 11.85 -5.77 -1.51
C ASP A 70 11.91 -5.89 -3.04
N THR A 71 12.75 -6.80 -3.57
CA THR A 71 12.87 -7.03 -5.01
C THR A 71 11.56 -7.51 -5.62
N LEU A 72 10.83 -8.41 -4.95
CA LEU A 72 9.54 -8.91 -5.42
C LEU A 72 8.48 -7.81 -5.41
N ALA A 73 8.39 -7.04 -4.32
CA ALA A 73 7.47 -5.92 -4.20
C ALA A 73 7.74 -4.89 -5.32
N TRP A 74 8.99 -4.50 -5.50
CA TRP A 74 9.39 -3.56 -6.55
C TRP A 74 9.05 -4.06 -7.95
N ARG A 75 9.39 -5.31 -8.29
CA ARG A 75 9.11 -5.88 -9.62
C ARG A 75 7.62 -5.95 -9.93
N LEU A 76 6.80 -6.32 -8.94
CA LEU A 76 5.35 -6.41 -9.12
C LEU A 76 4.72 -5.03 -9.25
N MET A 77 5.22 -4.02 -8.54
CA MET A 77 4.64 -2.67 -8.53
C MET A 77 5.12 -1.78 -9.68
N ALA A 78 6.32 -2.02 -10.23
CA ALA A 78 6.94 -1.15 -11.23
C ALA A 78 6.03 -0.84 -12.44
N ASN A 79 5.32 -1.84 -12.97
CA ASN A 79 4.42 -1.63 -14.10
C ASN A 79 3.25 -0.72 -13.75
N PHE A 80 2.60 -0.96 -12.60
CA PHE A 80 1.46 -0.16 -12.16
C PHE A 80 1.87 1.27 -11.83
N GLU A 81 3.03 1.47 -11.22
CA GLU A 81 3.57 2.81 -10.95
C GLU A 81 3.82 3.60 -12.23
N LEU A 82 4.39 2.97 -13.27
CA LEU A 82 4.64 3.60 -14.55
C LEU A 82 3.33 4.00 -15.25
N SER A 83 2.34 3.12 -15.24
CA SER A 83 1.01 3.41 -15.80
C SER A 83 0.33 4.59 -15.10
N LEU A 84 0.43 4.67 -13.77
CA LEU A 84 -0.17 5.75 -12.98
C LEU A 84 0.58 7.10 -13.09
N LYS A 85 1.87 7.09 -13.43
CA LYS A 85 2.65 8.32 -13.66
C LYS A 85 2.30 9.03 -14.96
N GLN A 86 1.76 8.31 -15.95
CA GLN A 86 1.34 8.94 -17.21
C GLN A 86 0.13 9.84 -16.95
N ARG A 87 0.14 11.08 -17.43
CA ARG A 87 -0.93 12.08 -17.20
C ARG A 87 -1.87 12.17 -18.41
N SER A 88 -2.31 11.02 -18.93
CA SER A 88 -3.26 10.90 -20.04
C SER A 88 -4.69 10.67 -19.55
N GLN A 89 -5.70 10.78 -20.43
CA GLN A 89 -7.08 10.44 -20.07
C GLN A 89 -7.22 8.93 -19.76
N ASP A 90 -6.49 8.08 -20.50
CA ASP A 90 -6.35 6.63 -20.22
C ASP A 90 -5.79 6.35 -18.81
N SER A 91 -5.00 7.28 -18.25
CA SER A 91 -4.46 7.16 -16.89
C SER A 91 -5.55 7.19 -15.82
N LYS A 92 -6.66 7.92 -16.05
CA LYS A 92 -7.78 7.96 -15.07
C LYS A 92 -8.53 6.64 -15.04
N GLU A 93 -8.77 6.03 -16.21
CA GLU A 93 -9.38 4.69 -16.28
C GLU A 93 -8.46 3.61 -15.71
N GLY A 94 -7.15 3.69 -16.02
CA GLY A 94 -6.13 2.85 -15.42
C GLY A 94 -6.06 3.00 -13.89
N ALA A 95 -6.12 4.23 -13.38
CA ALA A 95 -6.14 4.51 -11.94
C ALA A 95 -7.35 3.88 -11.25
N ARG A 96 -8.55 4.03 -11.83
CA ARG A 96 -9.76 3.37 -11.32
C ARG A 96 -9.67 1.85 -11.35
N ALA A 97 -9.12 1.28 -12.42
CA ALA A 97 -8.93 -0.18 -12.52
C ALA A 97 -7.97 -0.71 -11.45
N VAL A 98 -6.84 -0.03 -11.23
CA VAL A 98 -5.88 -0.34 -10.16
C VAL A 98 -6.54 -0.19 -8.79
N ALA A 99 -7.29 0.90 -8.59
CA ALA A 99 -7.94 1.16 -7.31
C ALA A 99 -8.96 0.07 -6.94
N ARG A 100 -9.75 -0.41 -7.92
CA ARG A 100 -10.66 -1.55 -7.71
C ARG A 100 -9.91 -2.86 -7.51
N LEU A 101 -8.90 -3.15 -8.33
CA LEU A 101 -8.13 -4.40 -8.23
C LEU A 101 -7.51 -4.60 -6.84
N PHE A 102 -7.02 -3.51 -6.24
CA PHE A 102 -6.35 -3.54 -4.94
C PHE A 102 -7.23 -3.06 -3.78
N ASN A 103 -8.52 -2.78 -4.01
CA ASN A 103 -9.47 -2.24 -3.03
C ASN A 103 -8.96 -0.97 -2.31
N LEU A 104 -8.43 -0.01 -3.09
CA LEU A 104 -7.80 1.21 -2.58
C LEU A 104 -8.78 2.38 -2.37
N VAL A 105 -10.03 2.25 -2.80
CA VAL A 105 -11.10 3.22 -2.52
C VAL A 105 -12.00 2.61 -1.44
N PRO A 106 -12.26 3.31 -0.33
CA PRO A 106 -13.31 2.88 0.59
C PRO A 106 -14.64 2.90 -0.16
N GLU A 107 -15.37 1.80 -0.15
CA GLU A 107 -16.77 1.75 -0.59
C GLU A 107 -17.51 2.89 0.12
N SER A 108 -17.90 3.92 -0.63
CA SER A 108 -18.83 4.91 -0.13
C SER A 108 -20.12 4.15 0.14
N HIS A 109 -20.36 3.78 1.39
CA HIS A 109 -21.68 3.37 1.82
C HIS A 109 -22.61 4.56 1.54
N SER A 110 -23.25 4.57 0.37
CA SER A 110 -24.42 5.38 0.08
C SER A 110 -25.43 5.03 1.15
N ASN A 111 -25.53 5.89 2.16
CA ASN A 111 -26.62 5.84 3.11
C ASN A 111 -27.86 6.39 2.40
N ASP A 112 -28.40 5.60 1.46
CA ASP A 112 -29.76 5.76 0.95
C ASP A 112 -30.73 5.29 2.05
N GLY A 113 -30.81 6.08 3.10
CA GLY A 113 -31.69 5.89 4.24
C GLY A 113 -32.81 6.90 4.20
N LYS A 114 -33.88 6.57 3.47
CA LYS A 114 -35.23 7.14 3.58
C LYS A 114 -35.57 7.63 5.00
N SER A 115 -36.12 8.83 5.10
CA SER A 115 -37.39 9.11 5.80
C SER A 115 -37.96 10.44 5.33
#